data_AF-A0A7C5MEB3-F1
#
_entry.id   AF-A0A7C5MEB3-F1
#
_cell.length_a   1.000
_cell.length_b   1.000
_cell.length_c   1.000
_cell.angle_alpha   90.00
_cell.angle_beta   90.00
_cell.angle_gamma   90.00
#
_symmetry.space_group_name_H-M   'P 1'
#
loop_
_entity.id
_entity.type
_entity.pdbx_description
1 polymer ?
#
loop_
_entity_poly.entity_id
_entity_poly.type
_entity_poly.pdbx_seq_one_letter_code
_entity_poly.pdbx_strand_id
1 'polypeptide(L)'
;LALLKNNIEPEIMNEVIKERIITDHFPSNLDVLSDIIDSCSKGGNPGLSLAFCMNPQKYLEAVKENSKRFREKILGELVKLEEKGLEEKKNLVYFVSGKASDGSYMSSVVSNYFNCKGKAVFSFTPKNGKVHVSCRATRKLVEKGLDLGSVMRETAKKFGGAGGGHKIAAGGTFENASVEELVDFIDGILWGGNANQMQTHT
;
A
#
# COMPACT_ATOMS: atom_id res chain seq x y z
N LEU A 1 -17.30 -0.44 -19.40
CA LEU A 1 -16.61 -1.18 -18.31
C LEU A 1 -17.08 -0.65 -16.97
N ALA A 2 -17.55 -1.51 -16.05
CA ALA A 2 -18.17 -1.09 -14.78
C ALA A 2 -17.22 -0.27 -13.88
N LEU A 3 -15.92 -0.56 -13.92
CA LEU A 3 -14.89 0.14 -13.13
C LEU A 3 -14.79 1.64 -13.44
N LEU A 4 -14.89 2.04 -14.72
CA LEU A 4 -14.84 3.45 -15.13
C LEU A 4 -16.07 4.23 -14.67
N LYS A 5 -17.23 3.57 -14.54
CA LYS A 5 -18.45 4.20 -13.99
C LYS A 5 -18.29 4.59 -12.52
N ASN A 6 -17.32 3.98 -11.82
CA ASN A 6 -16.97 4.29 -10.44
C ASN A 6 -15.82 5.32 -10.33
N ASN A 7 -15.48 6.02 -11.42
CA ASN A 7 -14.41 7.01 -11.47
C ASN A 7 -13.02 6.48 -11.01
N ILE A 8 -12.76 5.20 -11.24
CA ILE A 8 -11.45 4.59 -11.01
C ILE A 8 -10.46 5.14 -12.06
N GLU A 9 -9.20 5.39 -11.65
CA GLU A 9 -8.17 5.93 -12.55
C GLU A 9 -7.97 5.01 -13.79
N PRO A 10 -7.95 5.57 -15.03
CA PRO A 10 -7.85 4.77 -16.27
C PRO A 10 -6.67 3.80 -16.28
N GLU A 11 -5.58 4.12 -15.59
CA GLU A 11 -4.38 3.31 -15.50
C GLU A 11 -4.62 1.98 -14.78
N ILE A 12 -5.60 1.91 -13.87
CA ILE A 12 -6.01 0.65 -13.23
C ILE A 12 -6.62 -0.29 -14.28
N MET A 13 -7.19 0.26 -15.36
CA MET A 13 -7.69 -0.55 -16.48
C MET A 13 -6.56 -1.26 -17.22
N ASN A 14 -5.37 -0.63 -17.30
CA ASN A 14 -4.20 -1.22 -17.93
C ASN A 14 -3.68 -2.44 -17.16
N GLU A 15 -3.99 -2.59 -15.87
CA GLU A 15 -3.61 -3.80 -15.12
C GLU A 15 -4.47 -5.03 -15.47
N VAL A 16 -5.69 -4.81 -15.97
CA VAL A 16 -6.57 -5.90 -16.42
C VAL A 16 -6.15 -6.35 -17.83
N ILE A 17 -5.91 -5.40 -18.73
CA ILE A 17 -5.50 -5.65 -20.12
C ILE A 17 -4.02 -5.29 -20.27
N LYS A 18 -3.16 -6.29 -20.07
CA LYS A 18 -1.70 -6.19 -20.24
C LYS A 18 -1.10 -7.45 -20.82
N GLU A 19 0.12 -7.32 -21.32
CA GLU A 19 0.96 -8.45 -21.68
C GLU A 19 1.16 -9.38 -20.48
N ARG A 20 1.06 -10.70 -20.70
CA ARG A 20 1.23 -11.72 -19.68
C ARG A 20 2.35 -12.66 -20.11
N ILE A 21 3.29 -12.90 -19.21
CA ILE A 21 4.40 -13.84 -19.46
C ILE A 21 3.97 -15.22 -18.98
N ILE A 22 4.00 -16.20 -19.88
CA ILE A 22 3.67 -17.61 -19.62
C ILE A 22 4.91 -18.44 -19.95
N THR A 23 5.17 -19.46 -19.16
CA THR A 23 6.32 -20.36 -19.34
C THR A 23 5.88 -21.80 -19.11
N ASP A 24 6.49 -22.75 -19.82
CA ASP A 24 6.20 -24.18 -19.63
C ASP A 24 6.72 -24.74 -18.30
N HIS A 25 7.64 -24.03 -17.66
CA HIS A 25 8.23 -24.42 -16.37
C HIS A 25 7.32 -24.17 -15.18
N PHE A 26 6.29 -23.33 -15.33
CA PHE A 26 5.42 -22.96 -14.24
C PHE A 26 3.94 -23.21 -14.59
N PRO A 27 3.12 -23.58 -13.60
CA PRO A 27 1.72 -23.97 -13.82
C PRO A 27 0.79 -22.78 -14.08
N SER A 28 1.31 -21.55 -14.22
CA SER A 28 0.52 -20.33 -14.43
C SER A 28 1.37 -19.21 -15.04
N ASN A 29 0.75 -18.07 -15.33
CA ASN A 29 1.47 -16.86 -15.76
C ASN A 29 2.24 -16.23 -14.59
N LEU A 30 3.31 -15.49 -14.90
CA LEU A 30 4.22 -14.95 -13.88
C LEU A 30 3.56 -13.91 -12.95
N ASP A 31 2.52 -13.20 -13.38
CA ASP A 31 1.80 -12.27 -12.49
C ASP A 31 1.09 -13.03 -11.37
N VAL A 32 0.37 -14.12 -11.72
CA VAL A 32 -0.31 -14.97 -10.74
C VAL A 32 0.70 -15.57 -9.76
N LEU A 33 1.87 -15.99 -10.26
CA LEU A 33 2.94 -16.53 -9.42
C LEU A 33 3.51 -15.47 -8.47
N SER A 34 3.78 -14.27 -8.99
CA SER A 34 4.22 -13.13 -8.17
C SER A 34 3.21 -12.85 -7.06
N ASP A 35 1.92 -12.84 -7.39
CA ASP A 35 0.88 -12.52 -6.42
C ASP A 35 0.72 -13.59 -5.33
N ILE A 36 0.84 -14.89 -5.66
CA ILE A 36 0.80 -15.95 -4.63
C ILE A 36 2.07 -15.98 -3.78
N ILE A 37 3.24 -15.68 -4.36
CA ILE A 37 4.49 -15.55 -3.59
C ILE A 37 4.36 -14.39 -2.59
N ASP A 38 3.93 -13.22 -3.06
CA ASP A 38 3.78 -12.03 -2.21
C ASP A 38 2.72 -12.24 -1.10
N SER A 39 1.57 -12.82 -1.46
CA SER A 39 0.51 -13.16 -0.51
C SER A 39 0.96 -14.18 0.54
N CYS A 40 1.69 -15.23 0.14
CA CYS A 40 2.20 -16.24 1.06
C CYS A 40 3.24 -15.66 2.03
N SER A 41 4.14 -14.81 1.53
CA SER A 41 5.15 -14.13 2.34
C SER A 41 4.49 -13.20 3.38
N LYS A 42 3.53 -12.35 2.96
CA LYS A 42 2.76 -11.47 3.86
C LYS A 42 1.84 -12.24 4.81
N GLY A 43 1.37 -13.40 4.38
CA GLY A 43 0.69 -14.43 5.18
C GLY A 43 1.54 -15.03 6.31
N GLY A 44 2.81 -14.63 6.43
CA GLY A 44 3.71 -15.05 7.51
C GLY A 44 4.54 -16.28 7.16
N ASN A 45 4.59 -16.69 5.89
CA ASN A 45 5.31 -17.88 5.45
C ASN A 45 6.35 -17.56 4.34
N PRO A 46 7.30 -16.63 4.59
CA PRO A 46 8.33 -16.29 3.60
C PRO A 46 9.23 -17.48 3.25
N GLY A 47 9.48 -18.39 4.20
CA GLY A 47 10.25 -19.62 3.93
C GLY A 47 9.56 -20.55 2.93
N LEU A 48 8.23 -20.68 3.00
CA LEU A 48 7.46 -21.45 2.03
C LEU A 48 7.47 -20.78 0.65
N SER A 49 7.41 -19.45 0.61
CA SER A 49 7.52 -18.66 -0.62
C SER A 49 8.87 -18.87 -1.30
N LEU A 50 9.96 -18.86 -0.53
CA LEU A 50 11.30 -19.15 -1.04
C LEU A 50 11.44 -20.60 -1.54
N ALA A 51 10.92 -21.58 -0.77
CA ALA A 51 10.94 -22.97 -1.17
C ALA A 51 10.20 -23.22 -2.50
N PHE A 52 9.09 -22.50 -2.72
CA PHE A 52 8.37 -22.52 -3.99
C PHE A 52 9.22 -21.98 -5.15
N CYS A 53 9.94 -20.88 -4.99
CA CYS A 53 10.84 -20.38 -6.02
C CYS A 53 11.93 -21.40 -6.40
N MET A 54 12.34 -22.26 -5.47
CA MET A 54 13.36 -23.30 -5.71
C MET A 54 12.77 -24.61 -6.27
N ASN A 55 11.52 -24.94 -5.95
CA ASN A 55 10.85 -26.13 -6.44
C ASN A 55 9.33 -25.89 -6.60
N PRO A 56 8.92 -25.24 -7.69
CA PRO A 56 7.55 -24.78 -7.86
C PRO A 56 6.54 -25.94 -7.82
N GLN A 57 6.90 -27.09 -8.40
CA GLN A 57 5.95 -28.19 -8.59
C GLN A 57 5.62 -28.88 -7.27
N LYS A 58 6.59 -28.91 -6.35
CA LYS A 58 6.40 -29.49 -5.02
C LYS A 58 5.56 -28.62 -4.10
N TYR A 59 5.73 -27.30 -4.18
CA TYR A 59 5.19 -26.37 -3.17
C TYR A 59 3.98 -25.55 -3.65
N LEU A 60 3.56 -25.69 -4.91
CA LEU A 60 2.47 -24.91 -5.50
C LEU A 60 1.20 -24.90 -4.64
N GLU A 61 0.69 -26.08 -4.28
CA GLU A 61 -0.58 -26.18 -3.55
C GLU A 61 -0.47 -25.60 -2.14
N ALA A 62 0.68 -25.78 -1.47
CA ALA A 62 0.93 -25.18 -0.16
C ALA A 62 0.97 -23.64 -0.22
N VAL A 63 1.64 -23.07 -1.22
CA VAL A 63 1.67 -21.61 -1.44
C VAL A 63 0.29 -21.07 -1.82
N LYS A 64 -0.46 -21.77 -2.68
CA LYS A 64 -1.84 -21.38 -3.06
C LYS A 64 -2.76 -21.34 -1.84
N GLU A 65 -2.74 -22.39 -1.02
CA GLU A 65 -3.58 -22.47 0.17
C GLU A 65 -3.23 -21.37 1.19
N ASN A 66 -1.94 -21.12 1.42
CA ASN A 66 -1.50 -20.03 2.29
C ASN A 66 -1.95 -18.66 1.77
N SER A 67 -1.77 -18.42 0.46
CA SER A 67 -2.18 -17.19 -0.21
C SER A 67 -3.68 -16.98 -0.17
N LYS A 68 -4.46 -18.04 -0.34
CA LYS A 68 -5.92 -18.00 -0.26
C LYS A 68 -6.38 -17.54 1.12
N ARG A 69 -5.87 -18.17 2.19
CA ARG A 69 -6.18 -17.78 3.58
C ARG A 69 -5.82 -16.33 3.87
N PHE A 70 -4.65 -15.88 3.39
CA PHE A 70 -4.25 -14.48 3.53
C PHE A 70 -5.23 -13.54 2.80
N ARG A 71 -5.60 -13.84 1.56
CA ARG A 71 -6.55 -13.03 0.78
C ARG A 71 -7.94 -12.98 1.40
N GLU A 72 -8.46 -14.10 1.89
CA GLU A 72 -9.75 -14.17 2.59
C GLU A 72 -9.74 -13.29 3.84
N LYS A 73 -8.66 -13.35 4.62
CA LYS A 73 -8.47 -12.47 5.77
C LYS A 73 -8.47 -11.00 5.36
N ILE A 74 -7.66 -10.62 4.36
CA ILE A 74 -7.55 -9.24 3.90
C ILE A 74 -8.89 -8.73 3.36
N LEU A 75 -9.62 -9.55 2.61
CA LEU A 75 -10.95 -9.21 2.12
C LEU A 75 -11.91 -8.90 3.27
N GLY A 76 -11.93 -9.74 4.32
CA GLY A 76 -12.73 -9.49 5.51
C GLY A 76 -12.38 -8.16 6.21
N GLU A 77 -11.10 -7.81 6.28
CA GLU A 77 -10.67 -6.53 6.87
C GLU A 77 -11.00 -5.32 5.98
N LEU A 78 -10.95 -5.47 4.65
CA LEU A 78 -11.33 -4.43 3.70
C LEU A 78 -12.84 -4.14 3.75
N VAL A 79 -13.69 -5.17 3.83
CA VAL A 79 -15.15 -4.99 3.96
C VAL A 79 -15.47 -4.21 5.24
N LYS A 80 -14.88 -4.59 6.38
CA LYS A 80 -15.05 -3.84 7.64
C LYS A 80 -14.57 -2.40 7.51
N LEU A 81 -13.45 -2.17 6.81
CA LEU A 81 -12.91 -0.83 6.60
C LEU A 81 -13.82 0.01 5.70
N GLU A 82 -14.42 -0.58 4.67
CA GLU A 82 -15.38 0.08 3.79
C GLU A 82 -16.64 0.49 4.56
N GLU A 83 -17.17 -0.40 5.40
CA GLU A 83 -18.34 -0.12 6.26
C GLU A 83 -18.04 0.97 7.30
N LYS A 84 -16.87 0.93 7.95
CA LYS A 84 -16.45 1.94 8.93
C LYS A 84 -16.13 3.29 8.28
N GLY A 85 -15.59 3.27 7.06
CA GLY A 85 -15.02 4.42 6.40
C GLY A 85 -13.56 4.72 6.81
N LEU A 86 -12.88 5.47 5.94
CA LEU A 86 -11.53 5.99 6.19
C LEU A 86 -11.59 7.25 7.05
N GLU A 87 -10.59 7.44 7.90
CA GLU A 87 -10.38 8.71 8.60
C GLU A 87 -9.73 9.71 7.64
N GLU A 88 -10.08 10.99 7.77
CA GLU A 88 -9.74 12.02 6.79
C GLU A 88 -9.11 13.25 7.45
N LYS A 89 -8.01 13.72 6.86
CA LYS A 89 -7.38 15.02 7.14
C LYS A 89 -7.39 15.87 5.88
N LYS A 90 -6.69 17.02 5.88
CA LYS A 90 -6.74 17.97 4.76
C LYS A 90 -6.21 17.35 3.46
N ASN A 91 -5.08 16.66 3.54
CA ASN A 91 -4.30 16.19 2.39
C ASN A 91 -4.23 14.66 2.27
N LEU A 92 -4.59 13.92 3.33
CA LEU A 92 -4.54 12.46 3.37
C LEU A 92 -5.83 11.83 3.93
N VAL A 93 -6.01 10.56 3.62
CA VAL A 93 -6.93 9.64 4.29
C VAL A 93 -6.13 8.50 4.92
N TYR A 94 -6.62 7.95 6.02
CA TYR A 94 -5.90 6.90 6.73
C TYR A 94 -6.80 5.91 7.47
N PHE A 95 -6.16 4.83 7.90
CA PHE A 95 -6.73 3.83 8.79
C PHE A 95 -5.65 3.20 9.67
N VAL A 96 -6.07 2.61 10.79
CA VAL A 96 -5.19 1.85 11.69
C VAL A 96 -5.34 0.37 11.40
N SER A 97 -4.21 -0.33 11.23
CA SER A 97 -4.16 -1.78 11.02
C SER A 97 -3.41 -2.47 12.15
N GLY A 98 -3.87 -3.65 12.56
CA GLY A 98 -3.21 -4.44 13.61
C GLY A 98 -1.88 -5.10 13.19
N LYS A 99 -1.59 -5.19 11.89
CA LYS A 99 -0.35 -5.79 11.38
C LYS A 99 0.16 -5.02 10.16
N ALA A 100 1.43 -4.65 10.17
CA ALA A 100 2.03 -3.79 9.15
C ALA A 100 1.97 -4.39 7.73
N SER A 101 2.10 -5.72 7.60
CA SER A 101 1.95 -6.41 6.30
C SER A 101 0.55 -6.25 5.72
N ASP A 102 -0.46 -6.29 6.59
CA ASP A 102 -1.86 -6.22 6.22
C ASP A 102 -2.20 -4.78 5.85
N GLY A 103 -1.78 -3.82 6.69
CA GLY A 103 -1.89 -2.39 6.41
C GLY A 103 -1.28 -2.02 5.06
N SER A 104 -0.05 -2.46 4.77
CA SER A 104 0.62 -2.18 3.49
C SER A 104 -0.11 -2.76 2.28
N TYR A 105 -0.61 -4.00 2.40
CA TYR A 105 -1.39 -4.64 1.34
C TYR A 105 -2.72 -3.90 1.13
N MET A 106 -3.47 -3.66 2.21
CA MET A 106 -4.73 -2.95 2.20
C MET A 106 -4.59 -1.53 1.66
N SER A 107 -3.54 -0.77 2.00
CA SER A 107 -3.31 0.58 1.47
C SER A 107 -3.25 0.60 -0.06
N SER A 108 -2.74 -0.47 -0.68
CA SER A 108 -2.68 -0.59 -2.14
C SER A 108 -4.05 -0.84 -2.76
N VAL A 109 -4.89 -1.64 -2.10
CA VAL A 109 -6.28 -1.87 -2.54
C VAL A 109 -7.14 -0.61 -2.31
N VAL A 110 -7.06 -0.02 -1.12
CA VAL A 110 -7.79 1.20 -0.76
C VAL A 110 -7.46 2.34 -1.73
N SER A 111 -6.18 2.58 -2.03
CA SER A 111 -5.77 3.64 -2.96
C SER A 111 -6.30 3.48 -4.38
N ASN A 112 -6.63 2.27 -4.80
CA ASN A 112 -7.09 1.99 -6.17
C ASN A 112 -8.61 1.87 -6.28
N TYR A 113 -9.29 1.42 -5.23
CA TYR A 113 -10.70 1.01 -5.32
C TYR A 113 -11.64 1.78 -4.38
N PHE A 114 -11.13 2.41 -3.32
CA PHE A 114 -11.96 3.20 -2.41
C PHE A 114 -12.05 4.65 -2.90
N ASN A 115 -13.13 5.35 -2.55
CA ASN A 115 -13.22 6.78 -2.77
C ASN A 115 -12.33 7.55 -1.78
N CYS A 116 -11.06 7.74 -2.16
CA CYS A 116 -10.06 8.46 -1.37
C CYS A 116 -10.10 9.98 -1.61
N LYS A 117 -11.10 10.51 -2.32
CA LYS A 117 -11.29 11.95 -2.59
C LYS A 117 -10.05 12.65 -3.19
N GLY A 118 -9.27 11.91 -3.98
CA GLY A 118 -8.02 12.40 -4.56
C GLY A 118 -6.93 12.71 -3.54
N LYS A 119 -6.95 12.07 -2.36
CA LYS A 119 -5.95 12.19 -1.30
C LYS A 119 -5.05 10.96 -1.23
N ALA A 120 -3.86 11.11 -0.68
CA ALA A 120 -2.96 9.99 -0.44
C ALA A 120 -3.49 9.10 0.70
N VAL A 121 -3.23 7.80 0.61
CA VAL A 121 -3.70 6.79 1.57
C VAL A 121 -2.57 6.38 2.49
N PHE A 122 -2.83 6.36 3.79
CA PHE A 122 -1.89 5.91 4.82
C PHE A 122 -2.49 4.79 5.68
N SER A 123 -1.68 3.79 6.02
CA SER A 123 -1.98 2.86 7.10
C SER A 123 -0.97 3.02 8.23
N PHE A 124 -1.48 3.01 9.46
CA PHE A 124 -0.68 3.09 10.68
C PHE A 124 -0.83 1.80 11.47
N THR A 125 0.28 1.25 11.96
CA THR A 125 0.31 0.05 12.81
C THR A 125 1.18 0.30 14.04
N PRO A 126 0.57 0.62 15.19
CA PRO A 126 1.26 0.64 16.47
C PRO A 126 1.74 -0.75 16.85
N LYS A 127 3.02 -0.90 17.19
CA LYS A 127 3.62 -2.15 17.64
C LYS A 127 4.88 -1.88 18.48
N ASN A 128 4.92 -2.42 19.70
CA ASN A 128 6.10 -2.39 20.59
C ASN A 128 6.69 -0.98 20.79
N GLY A 129 5.83 0.02 21.06
CA GLY A 129 6.27 1.41 21.25
C GLY A 129 6.73 2.11 19.96
N LYS A 130 6.52 1.51 18.80
CA LYS A 130 6.79 2.11 17.49
C LYS A 130 5.51 2.16 16.66
N VAL A 131 5.48 3.00 15.64
CA VAL A 131 4.41 3.04 14.64
C VAL A 131 4.99 2.75 13.27
N HIS A 132 4.54 1.64 12.67
CA HIS A 132 4.82 1.35 11.27
C HIS A 132 3.81 2.08 10.38
N VAL A 133 4.29 2.72 9.33
CA VAL A 133 3.48 3.49 8.39
C VAL A 133 3.72 2.97 6.98
N SER A 134 2.65 2.73 6.23
CA SER A 134 2.72 2.49 4.78
C SER A 134 1.83 3.48 4.07
N CYS A 135 2.27 4.00 2.93
CA CYS A 135 1.52 4.98 2.18
C CYS A 135 1.53 4.75 0.67
N ARG A 136 0.45 5.21 0.02
CA ARG A 136 0.18 5.09 -1.41
C ARG A 136 -0.41 6.40 -1.93
N ALA A 137 -0.02 6.77 -3.14
CA ALA A 137 -0.58 7.87 -3.88
C ALA A 137 -1.03 7.40 -5.26
N THR A 138 -1.94 8.14 -5.88
CA THR A 138 -2.26 7.94 -7.28
C THR A 138 -1.22 8.63 -8.17
N ARG A 139 -1.17 8.28 -9.46
CA ARG A 139 -0.23 8.91 -10.41
C ARG A 139 -0.52 10.40 -10.54
N LYS A 140 -1.78 10.78 -10.58
CA LYS A 140 -2.23 12.18 -10.61
C LYS A 140 -1.67 13.01 -9.45
N LEU A 141 -1.58 12.43 -8.25
CA LEU A 141 -0.97 13.12 -7.10
C LEU A 141 0.54 13.29 -7.26
N VAL A 142 1.22 12.26 -7.75
CA VAL A 142 2.67 12.31 -8.03
C VAL A 142 3.01 13.32 -9.13
N GLU A 143 2.20 13.40 -10.18
CA GLU A 143 2.34 14.39 -11.27
C GLU A 143 2.15 15.82 -10.78
N LYS A 144 1.30 16.02 -9.77
CA LYS A 144 1.17 17.31 -9.05
C LYS A 144 2.34 17.62 -8.12
N GLY A 145 3.34 16.75 -8.06
CA GLY A 145 4.56 16.96 -7.28
C GLY A 145 4.55 16.33 -5.89
N LEU A 146 3.62 15.41 -5.59
CA LEU A 146 3.67 14.65 -4.34
C LEU A 146 4.86 13.67 -4.35
N ASP A 147 5.63 13.64 -3.25
CA ASP A 147 6.72 12.67 -3.04
C ASP A 147 6.60 12.03 -1.64
N LEU A 148 5.93 10.87 -1.59
CA LEU A 148 5.74 10.14 -0.34
C LEU A 148 7.05 9.64 0.29
N GLY A 149 8.03 9.27 -0.54
CA GLY A 149 9.34 8.83 -0.06
C GLY A 149 10.07 9.95 0.68
N SER A 150 9.98 11.18 0.18
CA SER A 150 10.53 12.36 0.84
C SER A 150 9.79 12.65 2.15
N VAL A 151 8.45 12.60 2.15
CA VAL A 151 7.64 12.80 3.35
C VAL A 151 8.06 11.82 4.46
N MET A 152 8.21 10.52 4.15
CA MET A 152 8.64 9.52 5.14
C MET A 152 10.05 9.77 5.68
N ARG A 153 10.98 10.28 4.85
CA ARG A 153 12.32 10.68 5.32
C ARG A 153 12.27 11.87 6.28
N GLU A 154 11.47 12.89 5.98
CA GLU A 154 11.29 14.04 6.87
C GLU A 154 10.59 13.64 8.19
N THR A 155 9.62 12.73 8.14
CA THR A 155 9.01 12.15 9.34
C THR A 155 10.03 11.43 10.22
N ALA A 156 10.94 10.66 9.62
CA ALA A 156 12.02 9.98 10.36
C ALA A 156 12.98 10.97 11.03
N LYS A 157 13.30 12.10 10.36
CA LYS A 157 14.14 13.15 10.96
C LYS A 157 13.50 13.76 12.20
N LYS A 158 12.18 13.92 12.22
CA LYS A 158 11.46 14.53 13.35
C LYS A 158 11.25 13.57 14.52
N PHE A 159 10.80 12.35 14.25
CA PHE A 159 10.34 11.41 15.29
C PHE A 159 11.30 10.25 15.55
N GLY A 160 12.44 10.20 14.85
CA GLY A 160 13.38 9.09 14.88
C GLY A 160 12.91 7.88 14.08
N GLY A 161 13.72 6.83 14.06
CA GLY A 161 13.48 5.63 13.28
C GLY A 161 13.94 5.75 11.82
N ALA A 162 13.21 5.14 10.89
CA ALA A 162 13.58 5.07 9.48
C ALA A 162 12.35 5.24 8.57
N GLY A 163 12.51 5.98 7.46
CA GLY A 163 11.45 6.18 6.48
C GLY A 163 12.00 6.46 5.09
N GLY A 164 11.26 6.08 4.05
CA GLY A 164 11.65 6.28 2.67
C GLY A 164 10.77 5.51 1.67
N GLY A 165 11.25 5.40 0.44
CA GLY A 165 10.54 4.75 -0.67
C GLY A 165 10.47 5.63 -1.91
N HIS A 166 9.50 5.33 -2.77
CA HIS A 166 9.26 6.03 -4.01
C HIS A 166 8.21 7.14 -3.84
N LYS A 167 8.09 8.00 -4.85
CA LYS A 167 7.08 9.07 -4.87
C LYS A 167 5.65 8.55 -4.69
N ILE A 168 5.34 7.40 -5.31
CA ILE A 168 4.00 6.80 -5.35
C ILE A 168 3.71 5.82 -4.19
N ALA A 169 4.75 5.20 -3.63
CA ALA A 169 4.63 4.18 -2.59
C ALA A 169 5.85 4.23 -1.67
N ALA A 170 5.59 4.42 -0.38
CA ALA A 170 6.62 4.59 0.63
C ALA A 170 6.15 4.03 1.98
N GLY A 171 7.03 4.10 2.98
CA GLY A 171 6.70 3.73 4.34
C GLY A 171 7.82 4.07 5.32
N GLY A 172 7.58 3.77 6.59
CA GLY A 172 8.54 4.01 7.64
C GLY A 172 8.17 3.33 8.96
N THR A 173 9.08 3.38 9.91
CA THR A 173 8.88 2.96 11.30
C THR A 173 9.40 4.08 12.19
N PHE A 174 8.54 4.61 13.06
CA PHE A 174 8.82 5.78 13.89
C PHE A 174 8.62 5.43 15.37
N GLU A 175 9.43 6.01 16.26
CA GLU A 175 9.55 5.53 17.65
C GLU A 175 9.03 6.54 18.69
N ASN A 176 9.21 7.84 18.45
CA ASN A 176 8.88 8.88 19.43
C ASN A 176 7.61 9.65 19.04
N ALA A 177 6.56 8.95 18.64
CA ALA A 177 5.31 9.57 18.20
C ALA A 177 4.09 8.65 18.37
N SER A 178 2.95 9.24 18.72
CA SER A 178 1.64 8.61 18.60
C SER A 178 1.17 8.57 17.13
N VAL A 179 0.11 7.82 16.86
CA VAL A 179 -0.52 7.81 15.52
C VAL A 179 -1.02 9.21 15.16
N GLU A 180 -1.65 9.90 16.09
CA GLU A 180 -2.20 11.23 15.91
C GLU A 180 -1.11 12.26 15.61
N GLU A 181 0.00 12.23 16.35
CA GLU A 181 1.16 13.12 16.10
C GLU A 181 1.77 12.90 14.71
N LEU A 182 1.86 11.64 14.28
CA LEU A 182 2.34 11.30 12.93
C LEU A 182 1.36 11.77 11.87
N VAL A 183 0.06 11.51 12.05
CA VAL A 183 -1.00 11.93 11.11
C VAL A 183 -0.96 13.44 10.92
N ASP A 184 -0.94 14.21 12.00
CA ASP A 184 -0.97 15.68 11.93
C ASP A 184 0.31 16.24 11.30
N PHE A 185 1.46 15.69 11.65
CA PHE A 185 2.72 16.11 11.04
C PHE A 185 2.77 15.79 9.54
N ILE A 186 2.46 14.55 9.17
CA ILE A 186 2.47 14.09 7.77
C ILE A 186 1.48 14.90 6.93
N ASP A 187 0.27 15.17 7.44
CA ASP A 187 -0.72 15.99 6.74
C ASP A 187 -0.19 17.40 6.45
N GLY A 188 0.52 18.00 7.41
CA GLY A 188 1.11 19.34 7.28
C GLY A 188 2.26 19.42 6.27
N ILE A 189 3.09 18.38 6.16
CA ILE A 189 4.27 18.37 5.28
C ILE A 189 4.04 17.65 3.94
N LEU A 190 2.85 17.12 3.70
CA LEU A 190 2.59 16.23 2.55
C LEU A 190 2.97 16.86 1.20
N TRP A 191 2.78 18.18 1.07
CA TRP A 191 3.14 18.98 -0.11
C TRP A 191 4.39 19.86 0.09
N GLY A 192 5.12 19.67 1.19
CA GLY A 192 6.19 20.56 1.67
C GLY A 192 7.42 20.70 0.77
N GLY A 193 7.53 19.90 -0.29
CA GLY A 193 8.54 20.10 -1.35
C GLY A 193 8.14 21.11 -2.44
N ASN A 194 6.85 21.48 -2.54
CA ASN A 194 6.28 22.26 -3.65
C ASN A 194 5.29 23.35 -3.23
N ALA A 195 5.16 23.66 -1.93
CA ALA A 195 4.26 24.71 -1.44
C ALA A 195 4.51 26.10 -2.08
N ASN A 196 5.72 26.34 -2.59
CA ASN A 196 6.09 27.57 -3.30
C ASN A 196 5.72 27.60 -4.80
N GLN A 197 5.24 26.49 -5.40
CA GLN A 197 4.89 26.45 -6.84
C GLN A 197 3.38 26.48 -7.10
N MET A 198 2.55 26.04 -6.14
CA MET A 198 1.09 25.98 -6.31
C MET A 198 0.37 27.35 -6.28
N GLN A 199 1.05 28.45 -5.97
CA GLN A 199 0.45 29.80 -5.98
C GLN A 199 0.44 30.50 -7.35
N THR A 200 0.95 29.88 -8.41
CA THR A 200 1.14 30.56 -9.72
C THR A 200 0.08 30.26 -10.79
N HIS A 201 -0.91 29.43 -10.50
CA HIS A 201 -2.01 29.15 -11.43
C HIS A 201 -3.37 29.27 -10.72
N THR A 202 -3.79 30.51 -10.51
CA THR A 202 -5.20 30.91 -10.40
C THR A 202 -5.48 31.82 -11.59
#